data_AF-F0VD54-F1
#
_entry.id   AF-F0VD54-F1
#
_cell.length_a   1.000
_cell.length_b   1.000
_cell.length_c   1.000
_cell.angle_alpha   90.00
_cell.angle_beta   90.00
_cell.angle_gamma   90.00
#
_symmetry.space_group_name_H-M   'P 1'
#
loop_
_entity.id
_entity.type
_entity.pdbx_description
1 polymer ?
#
loop_
_entity_poly.entity_id
_entity_poly.type
_entity_poly.pdbx_seq_one_letter_code
_entity_poly.pdbx_strand_id
1 'polypeptide(L)'
;MAGAQSAGEATLPGSPFFGAFAETAPQDATEEVLKELRTLLGQARVATCMDTVVKTQCTYSLDSPLSPCGLFVNLSTFFAASIDALPLDCVLTKETASTQATSRSASAAKQICPRQRLYLHVYSKVDDEQAAKIHRKLHEAEGRTPDAKDQALPSQDEADVAAEEERASAQPHKLAINVEGGFQIEENSGDACPETLSNTFVYSLALLPPVLELPPTSYRSTYLAAASPAPDAQAAAKAQETWEKSVLRQLKFLQINTVPEALRAACQALIEHRGFGGGAASTAIGAWEEELKPSRYAANLEQVPQPPLVGPTDWRCADCGATANLWLNLSDGYIGCGRKLYGVGGGCADGREGAAIRHFEETGQKYPLIVKLGTITPYSADVYCYAPDEDCTVLDPHLPEHLAHFGINVQQVR
;
A
#
# COMPACT_ATOMS: atom_id res chain seq x y z
N MET A 1 6.57 45.02 -28.15
CA MET A 1 7.58 43.95 -28.23
C MET A 1 8.68 44.25 -27.23
N ALA A 2 8.45 43.92 -25.97
CA ALA A 2 9.45 43.93 -24.91
C ALA A 2 9.30 42.60 -24.18
N GLY A 3 10.35 41.77 -24.25
CA GLY A 3 10.35 40.38 -23.82
C GLY A 3 10.27 40.27 -22.29
N ALA A 4 9.37 39.43 -21.82
CA ALA A 4 9.27 39.02 -20.43
C ALA A 4 10.48 38.16 -20.07
N GLN A 5 11.23 38.60 -19.05
CA GLN A 5 12.22 37.77 -18.36
C GLN A 5 11.46 36.82 -17.43
N SER A 6 11.77 35.52 -17.53
CA SER A 6 11.24 34.47 -16.66
C SER A 6 11.69 34.71 -15.22
N ALA A 7 10.73 35.02 -14.33
CA ALA A 7 10.96 35.16 -12.91
C ALA A 7 11.39 33.81 -12.32
N GLY A 8 12.48 33.84 -11.56
CA GLY A 8 13.04 32.70 -10.85
C GLY A 8 12.06 32.13 -9.83
N GLU A 9 12.00 30.81 -9.83
CA GLU A 9 11.25 29.95 -8.92
C GLU A 9 11.78 30.14 -7.49
N ALA A 10 10.92 30.63 -6.59
CA ALA A 10 11.26 30.89 -5.19
C ALA A 10 10.99 29.63 -4.36
N THR A 11 12.05 28.91 -4.02
CA THR A 11 12.04 27.74 -3.13
C THR A 11 11.82 28.18 -1.66
N LEU A 12 10.97 27.49 -0.91
CA LEU A 12 10.75 27.71 0.53
C LEU A 12 11.99 27.27 1.34
N PRO A 13 12.36 27.97 2.44
CA PRO A 13 13.49 27.59 3.27
C PRO A 13 13.09 26.47 4.25
N GLY A 14 13.74 25.30 4.17
CA GLY A 14 13.69 24.29 5.25
C GLY A 14 13.73 22.80 4.86
N SER A 15 13.56 22.44 3.58
CA SER A 15 13.81 21.09 3.06
C SER A 15 14.00 21.20 1.54
N PRO A 16 15.15 20.80 0.94
CA PRO A 16 15.44 21.20 -0.42
C PRO A 16 14.79 20.33 -1.51
N PHE A 17 14.17 19.20 -1.19
CA PHE A 17 13.59 18.33 -2.22
C PHE A 17 12.39 17.54 -1.68
N PHE A 18 11.22 17.78 -2.27
CA PHE A 18 10.06 16.91 -2.20
C PHE A 18 9.81 16.16 -3.52
N GLY A 19 10.61 16.41 -4.56
CA GLY A 19 10.59 15.69 -5.84
C GLY A 19 11.65 14.59 -5.95
N ALA A 20 11.36 13.58 -6.78
CA ALA A 20 12.32 12.52 -7.11
C ALA A 20 13.45 13.01 -8.01
N PHE A 21 14.63 12.40 -7.86
CA PHE A 21 15.78 12.70 -8.72
C PHE A 21 15.50 12.38 -10.20
N ALA A 22 15.93 13.26 -11.11
CA ALA A 22 15.80 13.02 -12.55
C ALA A 22 16.48 11.71 -12.99
N GLU A 23 17.53 11.30 -12.27
CA GLU A 23 18.23 10.02 -12.46
C GLU A 23 17.34 8.78 -12.29
N THR A 24 16.21 8.88 -11.59
CA THR A 24 15.28 7.74 -11.39
C THR A 24 14.18 7.66 -12.44
N ALA A 25 14.18 8.54 -13.45
CA ALA A 25 13.20 8.51 -14.52
C ALA A 25 13.33 7.20 -15.33
N PRO A 26 12.26 6.38 -15.42
CA PRO A 26 12.35 5.11 -16.10
C PRO A 26 12.52 5.24 -17.61
N GLN A 27 13.41 4.42 -18.16
CA GLN A 27 13.79 4.38 -19.58
C GLN A 27 13.42 3.03 -20.21
N ASP A 28 13.39 2.96 -21.53
CA ASP A 28 13.15 1.70 -22.24
C ASP A 28 14.38 0.77 -22.13
N ALA A 29 14.13 -0.54 -21.99
CA ALA A 29 15.20 -1.52 -21.91
C ALA A 29 15.90 -1.72 -23.27
N THR A 30 17.23 -1.51 -23.32
CA THR A 30 18.04 -1.84 -24.51
C THR A 30 18.24 -3.35 -24.64
N GLU A 31 18.63 -3.84 -25.82
CA GLU A 31 18.87 -5.27 -26.05
C GLU A 31 19.94 -5.87 -25.13
N GLU A 32 20.99 -5.11 -24.81
CA GLU A 32 22.04 -5.53 -23.88
C GLU A 32 21.48 -5.70 -22.47
N VAL A 33 20.63 -4.76 -22.04
CA VAL A 33 19.95 -4.81 -20.74
C VAL A 33 18.97 -5.99 -20.70
N LEU A 34 18.21 -6.23 -21.75
CA LEU A 34 17.29 -7.38 -21.83
C LEU A 34 18.05 -8.71 -21.76
N LYS A 35 19.22 -8.81 -22.41
CA LYS A 35 20.08 -9.99 -22.30
C LYS A 35 20.56 -10.20 -20.87
N GLU A 36 20.96 -9.13 -20.19
CA GLU A 36 21.35 -9.18 -18.78
C GLU A 36 20.19 -9.60 -17.86
N LEU A 37 19.02 -8.99 -18.01
CA LEU A 37 17.82 -9.32 -17.23
C LEU A 37 17.44 -10.80 -17.35
N ARG A 38 17.56 -11.39 -18.55
CA ARG A 38 17.30 -12.83 -18.75
C ARG A 38 18.21 -13.73 -17.93
N THR A 39 19.44 -13.31 -17.62
CA THR A 39 20.35 -14.06 -16.74
C THR A 39 19.99 -13.96 -15.26
N LEU A 40 19.20 -12.94 -14.89
CA LEU A 40 18.85 -12.62 -13.50
C LEU A 40 17.43 -13.06 -13.12
N LEU A 41 16.70 -13.75 -14.00
CA LEU A 41 15.30 -14.14 -13.73
C LEU A 41 15.14 -14.95 -12.43
N GLY A 42 16.14 -15.73 -12.03
CA GLY A 42 16.13 -16.47 -10.76
C GLY A 42 16.24 -15.60 -9.50
N GLN A 43 16.49 -14.30 -9.64
CA GLN A 43 16.50 -13.32 -8.54
C GLN A 43 15.14 -12.67 -8.31
N ALA A 44 14.12 -13.02 -9.09
CA ALA A 44 12.77 -12.50 -8.93
C ALA A 44 11.79 -13.64 -8.67
N ARG A 45 10.85 -13.42 -7.77
CA ARG A 45 9.71 -14.31 -7.55
C ARG A 45 8.41 -13.51 -7.59
N VAL A 46 7.34 -14.15 -8.05
CA VAL A 46 6.01 -13.54 -8.06
C VAL A 46 5.45 -13.62 -6.64
N ALA A 47 5.00 -12.49 -6.10
CA ALA A 47 4.40 -12.43 -4.77
C ALA A 47 3.03 -13.09 -4.77
N THR A 48 2.77 -13.91 -3.76
CA THR A 48 1.46 -14.53 -3.50
C THR A 48 0.74 -13.76 -2.40
N CYS A 49 -0.58 -13.89 -2.28
CA CYS A 49 -1.35 -13.26 -1.19
C CYS A 49 -0.82 -13.56 0.23
N MET A 50 -0.05 -14.66 0.38
CA MET A 50 0.54 -15.09 1.64
C MET A 50 1.88 -14.42 1.98
N ASP A 51 2.48 -13.71 1.03
CA ASP A 51 3.76 -13.06 1.24
C ASP A 51 3.64 -11.74 2.00
N THR A 52 4.62 -11.44 2.84
CA THR A 52 4.77 -10.10 3.41
C THR A 52 5.48 -9.21 2.41
N VAL A 53 4.77 -8.22 1.86
CA VAL A 53 5.33 -7.22 0.95
C VAL A 53 5.38 -5.87 1.63
N VAL A 54 6.60 -5.36 1.82
CA VAL A 54 6.84 -4.03 2.40
C VAL A 54 7.15 -3.07 1.27
N LYS A 55 6.22 -2.15 0.99
CA LYS A 55 6.35 -1.14 -0.10
C LYS A 55 6.01 0.29 0.30
N THR A 56 5.60 0.52 1.54
CA THR A 56 5.17 1.82 2.06
C THR A 56 6.23 2.51 2.93
N GLN A 57 7.19 1.76 3.48
CA GLN A 57 8.34 2.29 4.22
C GLN A 57 9.56 1.37 4.07
N CYS A 58 10.74 1.93 4.23
CA CYS A 58 11.98 1.19 4.34
C CYS A 58 11.99 0.28 5.59
N THR A 59 12.53 -0.93 5.44
CA THR A 59 12.72 -1.88 6.54
C THR A 59 13.80 -1.44 7.54
N TYR A 60 14.69 -0.54 7.13
CA TYR A 60 15.89 -0.14 7.89
C TYR A 60 15.93 1.34 8.29
N SER A 61 14.98 2.15 7.79
CA SER A 61 14.91 3.60 8.00
C SER A 61 13.45 4.06 8.01
N LEU A 62 13.24 5.36 8.24
CA LEU A 62 11.90 5.97 8.19
C LEU A 62 11.53 6.44 6.77
N ASP A 63 12.34 6.12 5.77
CA ASP A 63 12.08 6.53 4.39
C ASP A 63 10.82 5.87 3.83
N SER A 64 10.14 6.58 2.95
CA SER A 64 8.91 6.12 2.29
C SER A 64 8.99 6.41 0.78
N PRO A 65 7.99 6.02 -0.02
CA PRO A 65 7.93 6.45 -1.42
C PRO A 65 7.90 7.98 -1.61
N LEU A 66 7.62 8.75 -0.55
CA LEU A 66 7.68 10.21 -0.54
C LEU A 66 9.10 10.76 -0.32
N SER A 67 10.07 9.91 0.07
CA SER A 67 11.46 10.33 0.19
C SER A 67 12.07 10.62 -1.19
N PRO A 68 13.08 11.51 -1.32
CA PRO A 68 13.64 11.94 -2.61
C PRO A 68 14.15 10.81 -3.52
N CYS A 69 14.64 9.71 -2.94
CA CYS A 69 15.10 8.55 -3.68
C CYS A 69 14.04 7.45 -3.84
N GLY A 70 12.86 7.59 -3.24
CA GLY A 70 11.86 6.54 -3.14
C GLY A 70 12.34 5.31 -2.38
N LEU A 71 11.70 4.18 -2.63
CA LEU A 71 12.03 2.87 -2.07
C LEU A 71 12.41 1.86 -3.15
N PHE A 72 13.26 0.92 -2.78
CA PHE A 72 13.71 -0.21 -3.59
C PHE A 72 13.19 -1.50 -2.96
N VAL A 73 12.11 -2.04 -3.49
CA VAL A 73 11.50 -3.29 -3.02
C VAL A 73 12.21 -4.47 -3.67
N ASN A 74 12.84 -5.30 -2.87
CA ASN A 74 13.60 -6.46 -3.32
C ASN A 74 12.69 -7.50 -3.98
N LEU A 75 12.93 -7.84 -5.26
CA LEU A 75 12.09 -8.79 -6.02
C LEU A 75 12.18 -10.26 -5.55
N SER A 76 13.07 -10.57 -4.60
CA SER A 76 13.18 -11.89 -3.97
C SER A 76 12.70 -11.92 -2.52
N THR A 77 12.96 -10.89 -1.70
CA THR A 77 12.56 -10.90 -0.27
C THR A 77 11.29 -10.10 -0.01
N PHE A 78 10.95 -9.18 -0.90
CA PHE A 78 9.84 -8.22 -0.81
C PHE A 78 9.95 -7.19 0.32
N PHE A 79 11.15 -7.03 0.87
CA PHE A 79 11.47 -5.92 1.77
C PHE A 79 11.91 -4.70 0.98
N ALA A 80 11.50 -3.53 1.46
CA ALA A 80 11.90 -2.25 0.91
C ALA A 80 13.16 -1.74 1.59
N ALA A 81 14.13 -1.32 0.79
CA ALA A 81 15.27 -0.55 1.25
C ALA A 81 15.21 0.88 0.70
N SER A 82 15.62 1.84 1.51
CA SER A 82 15.99 3.19 1.07
C SER A 82 17.34 3.16 0.37
N ILE A 83 17.70 4.24 -0.35
CA ILE A 83 18.98 4.29 -1.09
C ILE A 83 20.22 4.09 -0.20
N ASP A 84 20.15 4.53 1.07
CA ASP A 84 21.23 4.39 2.05
C ASP A 84 21.31 2.98 2.65
N ALA A 85 20.17 2.28 2.74
CA ALA A 85 20.07 0.91 3.22
C ALA A 85 20.16 -0.14 2.09
N LEU A 86 20.02 0.28 0.82
CA LEU A 86 20.11 -0.59 -0.35
C LEU A 86 21.42 -1.41 -0.36
N PRO A 87 22.61 -0.85 -0.04
CA PRO A 87 23.83 -1.62 0.03
C PRO A 87 23.80 -2.73 1.10
N LEU A 88 23.03 -2.55 2.18
CA LEU A 88 22.85 -3.56 3.23
C LEU A 88 21.93 -4.69 2.73
N ASP A 89 20.80 -4.34 2.12
CA ASP A 89 19.86 -5.32 1.54
C ASP A 89 20.52 -6.17 0.44
N CYS A 90 21.41 -5.56 -0.37
CA CYS A 90 22.21 -6.24 -1.39
C CYS A 90 23.03 -7.42 -0.85
N VAL A 91 23.43 -7.39 0.43
CA VAL A 91 24.27 -8.42 1.07
C VAL A 91 23.48 -9.34 2.02
N LEU A 92 22.36 -8.88 2.58
CA LEU A 92 21.61 -9.59 3.63
C LEU A 92 20.63 -10.68 3.14
N THR A 93 20.65 -11.06 1.86
CA THR A 93 19.76 -12.11 1.35
C THR A 93 20.15 -13.51 1.90
N LYS A 94 19.27 -14.06 2.76
CA LYS A 94 19.31 -15.34 3.52
C LYS A 94 20.62 -16.14 3.43
N GLU A 95 21.38 -16.15 4.53
CA GLU A 95 22.47 -17.10 4.75
C GLU A 95 21.96 -18.56 4.68
N THR A 96 22.48 -19.33 3.74
CA THR A 96 22.83 -20.73 3.98
C THR A 96 24.32 -20.90 3.67
N ALA A 97 25.17 -20.31 4.50
CA ALA A 97 26.53 -20.78 4.79
C ALA A 97 27.26 -19.71 5.61
N SER A 98 27.76 -20.13 6.77
CA SER A 98 28.67 -19.36 7.60
C SER A 98 29.92 -18.98 6.81
N THR A 99 30.30 -17.71 6.79
CA THR A 99 31.73 -17.39 6.69
C THR A 99 32.03 -16.08 7.42
N GLN A 100 33.01 -16.18 8.32
CA GLN A 100 33.49 -15.10 9.18
C GLN A 100 33.95 -13.88 8.38
N ALA A 101 33.51 -12.70 8.83
CA ALA A 101 33.95 -11.41 8.31
C ALA A 101 35.39 -11.10 8.76
N THR A 102 36.33 -11.02 7.82
CA THR A 102 37.65 -10.43 8.05
C THR A 102 37.62 -8.93 7.78
N SER A 103 38.01 -8.12 8.76
CA SER A 103 38.15 -6.67 8.66
C SER A 103 39.32 -6.30 7.74
N ARG A 104 39.13 -5.29 6.87
CA ARG A 104 40.23 -4.61 6.17
C ARG A 104 40.01 -3.11 6.06
N SER A 105 41.16 -2.44 6.06
CA SER A 105 41.49 -1.01 6.14
C SER A 105 40.68 -0.04 5.26
N ALA A 106 40.50 1.19 5.76
CA ALA A 106 39.81 2.30 5.14
C ALA A 106 40.78 3.21 4.35
N SER A 107 40.73 3.17 3.01
CA SER A 107 41.09 4.32 2.14
C SER A 107 40.76 4.14 0.64
N ALA A 108 39.81 3.29 0.27
CA ALA A 108 39.35 3.13 -1.13
C ALA A 108 37.82 3.12 -1.16
N ALA A 109 37.22 3.57 -2.28
CA ALA A 109 35.78 3.46 -2.50
C ALA A 109 35.32 2.04 -2.18
N LYS A 110 34.33 1.90 -1.29
CA LYS A 110 33.93 0.59 -0.79
C LYS A 110 33.08 -0.06 -1.87
N GLN A 111 33.65 -1.01 -2.61
CA GLN A 111 32.94 -1.77 -3.62
C GLN A 111 32.13 -2.90 -2.98
N ILE A 112 30.90 -3.09 -3.46
CA ILE A 112 30.00 -4.18 -3.05
C ILE A 112 29.62 -4.95 -4.31
N CYS A 113 29.61 -6.27 -4.23
CA CYS A 113 29.04 -7.14 -5.27
C CYS A 113 27.63 -7.55 -4.82
N PRO A 114 26.56 -6.96 -5.38
CA PRO A 114 25.20 -7.24 -4.91
C PRO A 114 24.81 -8.69 -5.21
N ARG A 115 24.32 -9.42 -4.20
CA ARG A 115 23.73 -10.76 -4.42
C ARG A 115 22.38 -10.64 -5.10
N GLN A 116 21.58 -9.69 -4.65
CA GLN A 116 20.36 -9.25 -5.30
C GLN A 116 20.63 -8.01 -6.15
N ARG A 117 20.17 -8.02 -7.40
CA ARG A 117 20.34 -6.90 -8.34
C ARG A 117 19.01 -6.35 -8.87
N LEU A 118 17.91 -7.05 -8.65
CA LEU A 118 16.59 -6.70 -9.16
C LEU A 118 15.71 -6.15 -8.04
N TYR A 119 15.23 -4.92 -8.23
CA TYR A 119 14.34 -4.23 -7.30
C TYR A 119 13.18 -3.57 -8.05
N LEU A 120 11.99 -3.57 -7.47
CA LEU A 120 10.92 -2.64 -7.86
C LEU A 120 11.21 -1.30 -7.19
N HIS A 121 11.45 -0.26 -7.97
CA HIS A 121 11.60 1.09 -7.47
C HIS A 121 10.26 1.81 -7.48
N VAL A 122 9.90 2.42 -6.35
CA VAL A 122 8.67 3.19 -6.18
C VAL A 122 8.99 4.56 -5.61
N TYR A 123 8.48 5.61 -6.24
CA TYR A 123 8.65 6.99 -5.78
C TYR A 123 7.43 7.85 -6.12
N SER A 124 7.26 8.94 -5.39
CA SER A 124 6.17 9.90 -5.59
C SER A 124 6.53 10.98 -6.61
N LYS A 125 5.58 11.32 -7.48
CA LYS A 125 5.61 12.44 -8.44
C LYS A 125 5.11 13.75 -7.86
N VAL A 126 4.70 13.77 -6.59
CA VAL A 126 4.19 14.98 -5.93
C VAL A 126 5.27 16.06 -6.01
N ASP A 127 4.98 17.15 -6.70
CA ASP A 127 5.88 18.29 -6.77
C ASP A 127 6.02 18.97 -5.40
N ASP A 128 7.08 19.75 -5.23
CA ASP A 128 7.39 20.43 -3.97
C ASP A 128 6.23 21.34 -3.49
N GLU A 129 5.43 21.88 -4.41
CA GLU A 129 4.31 22.79 -4.10
C GLU A 129 3.10 22.02 -3.53
N GLN A 130 2.78 20.87 -4.11
CA GLN A 130 1.69 19.99 -3.72
C GLN A 130 2.04 19.23 -2.44
N ALA A 131 3.31 18.83 -2.28
CA ALA A 131 3.82 18.28 -1.03
C ALA A 131 3.77 19.32 0.11
N ALA A 132 4.18 20.56 -0.15
CA ALA A 132 4.08 21.66 0.82
C ALA A 132 2.62 21.99 1.16
N LYS A 133 1.68 21.89 0.20
CA LYS A 133 0.24 22.03 0.47
C LYS A 133 -0.30 20.89 1.33
N ILE A 134 0.12 19.65 1.10
CA ILE A 134 -0.26 18.49 1.92
C ILE A 134 0.27 18.65 3.35
N HIS A 135 1.56 18.96 3.51
CA HIS A 135 2.17 19.18 4.83
C HIS A 135 1.52 20.33 5.60
N ARG A 136 1.23 21.44 4.92
CA ARG A 136 0.55 22.58 5.53
C ARG A 136 -0.86 22.22 5.98
N LYS A 137 -1.63 21.49 5.16
CA LYS A 137 -2.96 21.00 5.53
C LYS A 137 -2.93 20.02 6.71
N LEU A 138 -1.91 19.15 6.78
CA LEU A 138 -1.70 18.25 7.92
C LEU A 138 -1.40 19.03 9.21
N HIS A 139 -0.50 20.01 9.13
CA HIS A 139 -0.15 20.87 10.28
C HIS A 139 -1.30 21.81 10.70
N GLU A 140 -2.10 22.29 9.75
CA GLU A 140 -3.33 23.07 10.02
C GLU A 140 -4.44 22.21 10.62
N ALA A 141 -4.49 20.90 10.31
CA ALA A 141 -5.39 19.95 10.94
C ALA A 141 -4.94 19.59 12.38
N GLU A 142 -3.63 19.52 12.63
CA GLU A 142 -3.06 19.35 13.99
C GLU A 142 -3.23 20.60 14.87
N GLY A 143 -3.36 21.78 14.27
CA GLY A 143 -3.52 23.06 14.97
C GLY A 143 -4.97 23.42 15.38
N ARG A 144 -5.98 22.64 14.98
CA ARG A 144 -7.37 22.86 15.41
C ARG A 144 -7.66 22.07 16.68
N THR A 145 -7.40 22.68 17.84
CA THR A 145 -8.11 22.32 19.06
C THR A 145 -9.60 22.63 18.88
N PRO A 146 -10.54 21.78 19.34
CA PRO A 146 -11.95 22.14 19.35
C PRO A 146 -12.14 23.43 20.16
N ASP A 147 -12.73 24.44 19.53
CA ASP A 147 -13.01 25.72 20.17
C ASP A 147 -13.88 25.48 21.41
N ALA A 148 -13.34 25.82 22.57
CA ALA A 148 -14.04 25.86 23.84
C ALA A 148 -14.99 27.06 23.87
N LYS A 149 -16.10 27.00 23.12
CA LYS A 149 -17.26 27.88 23.25
C LYS A 149 -18.52 27.11 22.89
N ASP A 150 -19.01 26.34 23.87
CA ASP A 150 -20.42 26.28 24.26
C ASP A 150 -20.56 25.34 25.46
N GLN A 151 -20.03 25.78 26.61
CA GLN A 151 -20.52 25.34 27.91
C GLN A 151 -21.25 26.50 28.56
N ALA A 152 -22.53 26.62 28.25
CA ALA A 152 -23.48 27.32 29.10
C ALA A 152 -24.44 26.27 29.68
N LEU A 153 -24.10 25.73 30.85
CA LEU A 153 -25.08 25.05 31.70
C LEU A 153 -26.09 26.10 32.19
N PRO A 154 -27.41 25.85 32.12
CA PRO A 154 -28.36 26.54 32.97
C PRO A 154 -28.27 25.99 34.39
N SER A 155 -28.36 26.92 35.35
CA SER A 155 -28.36 26.71 36.80
C SER A 155 -29.50 25.81 37.28
N GLN A 156 -29.20 25.09 38.37
CA GLN A 156 -30.14 24.29 39.16
C GLN A 156 -31.22 25.17 39.81
N ASP A 157 -32.47 24.69 39.82
CA ASP A 157 -33.40 24.86 40.95
C ASP A 157 -34.50 23.76 40.92
N GLU A 158 -34.55 23.04 42.04
CA GLU A 158 -35.67 22.42 42.78
C GLU A 158 -36.66 21.37 42.19
N ALA A 159 -36.75 20.28 42.98
CA ALA A 159 -37.94 19.56 43.45
C ALA A 159 -38.49 18.30 42.71
N ASP A 160 -38.42 17.19 43.47
CA ASP A 160 -39.47 16.20 43.76
C ASP A 160 -39.72 14.92 42.91
N VAL A 161 -39.44 13.79 43.60
CA VAL A 161 -40.33 12.62 43.91
C VAL A 161 -40.61 11.52 42.86
N ALA A 162 -40.17 10.30 43.24
CA ALA A 162 -40.72 8.94 43.07
C ALA A 162 -40.89 8.31 41.66
N ALA A 163 -40.28 7.13 41.47
CA ALA A 163 -40.95 5.81 41.50
C ALA A 163 -40.07 4.72 40.86
N GLU A 164 -40.16 3.50 41.40
CA GLU A 164 -39.53 2.24 40.97
C GLU A 164 -40.07 1.73 39.63
N GLU A 165 -39.26 1.01 38.84
CA GLU A 165 -39.59 -0.35 38.32
C GLU A 165 -38.45 -0.97 37.46
N GLU A 166 -38.35 -2.30 37.56
CA GLU A 166 -37.40 -3.22 36.93
C GLU A 166 -37.43 -3.24 35.39
N ARG A 167 -36.26 -3.44 34.73
CA ARG A 167 -36.07 -4.56 33.77
C ARG A 167 -34.68 -4.66 33.13
N ALA A 168 -34.22 -5.91 33.09
CA ALA A 168 -33.47 -6.60 32.04
C ALA A 168 -32.09 -6.07 31.60
N SER A 169 -31.07 -6.85 31.98
CA SER A 169 -29.72 -6.83 31.42
C SER A 169 -29.76 -7.15 29.91
N ALA A 170 -29.35 -6.18 29.08
CA ALA A 170 -28.95 -6.40 27.69
C ALA A 170 -27.49 -5.96 27.55
N GLN A 171 -26.64 -6.86 27.06
CA GLN A 171 -25.24 -6.55 26.76
C GLN A 171 -25.16 -5.54 25.59
N PRO A 172 -24.24 -4.56 25.61
CA PRO A 172 -24.15 -3.58 24.54
C PRO A 172 -23.39 -4.16 23.34
N HIS A 173 -24.05 -4.26 22.20
CA HIS A 173 -23.40 -4.49 20.91
C HIS A 173 -22.79 -3.17 20.43
N LYS A 174 -21.52 -3.22 19.97
CA LYS A 174 -20.72 -2.08 19.50
C LYS A 174 -21.53 -1.16 18.58
N LEU A 175 -21.83 0.04 19.07
CA LEU A 175 -22.33 1.15 18.27
C LEU A 175 -21.18 1.77 17.48
N ALA A 176 -21.44 2.07 16.21
CA ALA A 176 -20.58 2.83 15.33
C ALA A 176 -20.24 4.19 15.97
N ILE A 177 -18.98 4.59 15.84
CA ILE A 177 -18.44 5.83 16.41
C ILE A 177 -19.12 7.03 15.74
N ASN A 178 -19.77 7.87 16.55
CA ASN A 178 -20.26 9.19 16.16
C ASN A 178 -19.12 10.07 15.65
N VAL A 179 -19.20 10.50 14.39
CA VAL A 179 -18.60 11.75 13.95
C VAL A 179 -19.65 12.49 13.11
N GLU A 180 -20.34 13.44 13.74
CA GLU A 180 -21.11 14.45 13.04
C GLU A 180 -20.13 15.35 12.27
N GLY A 181 -20.18 15.29 10.95
CA GLY A 181 -19.33 16.09 10.07
C GLY A 181 -19.61 15.73 8.62
N GLY A 182 -20.68 16.30 8.07
CA GLY A 182 -21.10 16.05 6.69
C GLY A 182 -20.01 16.41 5.67
N PHE A 183 -19.57 15.42 4.92
CA PHE A 183 -19.04 15.60 3.57
C PHE A 183 -20.15 15.18 2.61
N GLN A 184 -20.71 16.13 1.85
CA GLN A 184 -21.48 15.78 0.67
C GLN A 184 -20.50 15.19 -0.35
N ILE A 185 -20.54 13.87 -0.49
CA ILE A 185 -19.89 13.16 -1.58
C ILE A 185 -20.95 13.05 -2.67
N GLU A 186 -20.74 13.73 -3.80
CA GLU A 186 -21.62 13.58 -4.96
C GLU A 186 -21.61 12.12 -5.45
N GLU A 187 -22.80 11.68 -5.85
CA GLU A 187 -23.13 10.32 -6.31
C GLU A 187 -22.36 9.95 -7.58
N ASN A 188 -21.11 9.50 -7.45
CA ASN A 188 -20.49 8.57 -8.40
C ASN A 188 -19.27 7.83 -7.82
N SER A 189 -19.29 7.51 -6.52
CA SER A 189 -18.23 6.71 -5.90
C SER A 189 -18.46 5.23 -6.16
N GLY A 190 -18.24 4.82 -7.41
CA GLY A 190 -17.63 3.51 -7.64
C GLY A 190 -16.32 3.48 -6.85
N ASP A 191 -16.03 2.38 -6.20
CA ASP A 191 -14.85 2.17 -5.35
C ASP A 191 -13.57 2.02 -6.20
N ALA A 192 -13.39 2.93 -7.15
CA ALA A 192 -12.11 3.32 -7.68
C ALA A 192 -11.59 4.41 -6.75
N CYS A 193 -10.34 4.27 -6.29
CA CYS A 193 -9.59 5.46 -5.91
C CYS A 193 -9.89 6.55 -6.96
N PRO A 194 -10.29 7.78 -6.57
CA PRO A 194 -10.55 8.80 -7.56
C PRO A 194 -9.34 8.86 -8.47
N GLU A 195 -9.55 8.84 -9.79
CA GLU A 195 -8.48 8.74 -10.80
C GLU A 195 -7.38 9.80 -10.59
N THR A 196 -7.69 10.86 -9.85
CA THR A 196 -6.81 11.93 -9.37
C THR A 196 -5.72 11.50 -8.37
N LEU A 197 -5.84 10.36 -7.68
CA LEU A 197 -4.80 9.80 -6.80
C LEU A 197 -4.00 8.64 -7.44
N SER A 198 -4.53 8.03 -8.50
CA SER A 198 -3.92 6.88 -9.19
C SER A 198 -2.57 7.19 -9.88
N ASN A 199 -2.24 8.47 -10.07
CA ASN A 199 -1.02 8.93 -10.75
C ASN A 199 0.06 9.52 -9.83
N THR A 200 -0.05 9.31 -8.51
CA THR A 200 0.89 9.90 -7.53
C THR A 200 2.22 9.15 -7.49
N PHE A 201 2.22 7.84 -7.67
CA PHE A 201 3.43 7.01 -7.59
C PHE A 201 3.89 6.52 -8.95
N VAL A 202 5.20 6.45 -9.13
CA VAL A 202 5.87 5.91 -10.30
C VAL A 202 6.55 4.63 -9.90
N TYR A 203 6.37 3.61 -10.75
CA TYR A 203 6.98 2.31 -10.58
C TYR A 203 7.94 2.03 -11.73
N SER A 204 9.12 1.51 -11.41
CA SER A 204 10.10 1.07 -12.39
C SER A 204 10.87 -0.15 -11.90
N LEU A 205 11.45 -0.92 -12.83
CA LEU A 205 12.42 -1.95 -12.47
C LEU A 205 13.79 -1.29 -12.30
N ALA A 206 14.34 -1.32 -11.09
CA ALA A 206 15.71 -0.93 -10.82
C ALA A 206 16.65 -2.14 -10.95
N LEU A 207 17.61 -2.01 -11.87
CA LEU A 207 18.69 -2.96 -12.08
C LEU A 207 20.00 -2.38 -11.55
N LEU A 208 20.55 -3.00 -10.52
CA LEU A 208 21.85 -2.65 -9.95
C LEU A 208 22.99 -3.21 -10.81
N PRO A 209 24.16 -2.57 -10.84
CA PRO A 209 25.34 -3.09 -11.55
C PRO A 209 25.91 -4.34 -10.86
N PRO A 210 26.76 -5.13 -11.55
CA PRO A 210 27.44 -6.27 -10.93
C PRO A 210 28.37 -5.88 -9.77
N VAL A 211 28.91 -4.65 -9.82
CA VAL A 211 29.71 -4.04 -8.77
C VAL A 211 29.14 -2.65 -8.50
N LEU A 212 28.73 -2.40 -7.27
CA LEU A 212 28.24 -1.12 -6.78
C LEU A 212 29.37 -0.41 -6.03
N GLU A 213 29.74 0.78 -6.49
CA GLU A 213 30.77 1.59 -5.85
C GLU A 213 30.15 2.54 -4.84
N LEU A 214 30.47 2.36 -3.56
CA LEU A 214 30.03 3.29 -2.53
C LEU A 214 31.04 4.42 -2.35
N PRO A 215 30.57 5.68 -2.28
CA PRO A 215 31.40 6.78 -1.86
C PRO A 215 32.03 6.50 -0.48
N PRO A 216 33.29 6.95 -0.24
CA PRO A 216 34.09 6.57 0.92
C PRO A 216 33.48 6.98 2.27
N THR A 217 32.64 8.01 2.29
CA THR A 217 31.93 8.49 3.47
C THR A 217 30.43 8.52 3.21
N SER A 218 29.67 7.75 3.99
CA SER A 218 28.21 7.93 4.07
C SER A 218 27.91 9.31 4.64
N TYR A 219 26.92 10.01 4.08
CA TYR A 219 26.48 11.30 4.60
C TYR A 219 26.03 11.23 6.06
N ARG A 220 25.49 10.09 6.53
CA ARG A 220 25.17 9.85 7.95
C ARG A 220 26.41 9.84 8.84
N SER A 221 27.54 9.35 8.32
CA SER A 221 28.83 9.43 9.01
C SER A 221 29.30 10.89 9.13
N THR A 222 28.97 11.75 8.16
CA THR A 222 29.27 13.18 8.21
C THR A 222 28.46 13.87 9.31
N TYR A 223 27.18 13.51 9.49
CA TYR A 223 26.35 14.01 10.60
C TYR A 223 26.89 13.61 11.98
N LEU A 224 27.26 12.33 12.15
CA LEU A 224 27.79 11.82 13.43
C LEU A 224 29.19 12.35 13.76
N ALA A 225 30.03 12.60 12.74
CA ALA A 225 31.35 13.20 12.92
C ALA A 225 31.29 14.70 13.23
N ALA A 226 30.19 15.38 12.92
CA ALA A 226 30.01 16.82 13.10
C ALA A 226 29.56 17.21 14.53
N ALA A 227 30.01 16.48 15.56
CA ALA A 227 29.85 16.84 16.97
C ALA A 227 30.70 18.07 17.40
N SER A 228 30.99 18.99 16.48
CA SER A 228 31.65 20.28 16.69
C SER A 228 30.93 21.34 15.84
N PRO A 229 30.96 22.63 16.23
CA PRO A 229 29.80 23.51 16.23
C PRO A 229 29.03 23.45 14.90
N ALA A 230 27.80 22.92 15.00
CA ALA A 230 26.79 22.71 13.96
C ALA A 230 27.32 22.74 12.51
N PRO A 231 27.36 21.59 11.80
CA PRO A 231 27.56 21.64 10.35
C PRO A 231 26.46 22.52 9.77
N ASP A 232 26.81 23.41 8.84
CA ASP A 232 25.81 24.14 8.05
C ASP A 232 24.85 23.10 7.47
N ALA A 233 23.57 23.16 7.89
CA ALA A 233 22.54 22.20 7.47
C ALA A 233 22.48 22.08 5.94
N GLN A 234 22.81 23.17 5.24
CA GLN A 234 22.91 23.21 3.79
C GLN A 234 24.07 22.38 3.24
N ALA A 235 25.24 22.41 3.91
CA ALA A 235 26.39 21.62 3.52
C ALA A 235 26.15 20.12 3.74
N ALA A 236 25.47 19.76 4.83
CA ALA A 236 25.09 18.37 5.11
C ALA A 236 24.06 17.84 4.11
N ALA A 237 23.03 18.62 3.78
CA ALA A 237 22.05 18.28 2.76
C ALA A 237 22.69 18.11 1.37
N LYS A 238 23.61 19.00 0.99
CA LYS A 238 24.36 18.89 -0.27
C LYS A 238 25.25 17.64 -0.32
N ALA A 239 25.88 17.28 0.80
CA ALA A 239 26.69 16.08 0.90
C ALA A 239 25.83 14.80 0.77
N GLN A 240 24.65 14.78 1.39
CA GLN A 240 23.64 13.73 1.21
C GLN A 240 23.22 13.60 -0.25
N GLU A 241 22.78 14.69 -0.86
CA GLU A 241 22.34 14.72 -2.27
C GLU A 241 23.43 14.22 -3.22
N THR A 242 24.68 14.65 -3.01
CA THR A 242 25.83 14.23 -3.81
C THR A 242 26.08 12.72 -3.67
N TRP A 243 25.96 12.20 -2.44
CA TRP A 243 26.11 10.77 -2.17
C TRP A 243 25.00 9.97 -2.85
N GLU A 244 23.73 10.37 -2.67
CA GLU A 244 22.56 9.70 -3.24
C GLU A 244 22.62 9.68 -4.77
N LYS A 245 22.88 10.82 -5.41
CA LYS A 245 23.08 10.90 -6.87
C LYS A 245 24.21 10.01 -7.36
N SER A 246 25.31 9.91 -6.61
CA SER A 246 26.43 9.04 -6.98
C SER A 246 26.05 7.56 -6.99
N VAL A 247 25.15 7.13 -6.11
CA VAL A 247 24.64 5.75 -6.10
C VAL A 247 23.62 5.58 -7.21
N LEU A 248 22.60 6.45 -7.30
CA LEU A 248 21.52 6.36 -8.28
C LEU A 248 22.01 6.31 -9.73
N ARG A 249 23.06 7.05 -10.08
CA ARG A 249 23.66 7.05 -11.44
C ARG A 249 24.23 5.70 -11.86
N GLN A 250 24.53 4.82 -10.92
CA GLN A 250 25.03 3.47 -11.21
C GLN A 250 23.88 2.48 -11.50
N LEU A 251 22.65 2.81 -11.11
CA LEU A 251 21.47 1.98 -11.31
C LEU A 251 20.81 2.30 -12.65
N LYS A 252 20.15 1.30 -13.24
CA LYS A 252 19.29 1.47 -14.41
C LYS A 252 17.84 1.36 -13.99
N PHE A 253 17.02 2.36 -14.35
CA PHE A 253 15.58 2.38 -14.09
C PHE A 253 14.84 2.10 -15.38
N LEU A 254 14.07 1.01 -15.41
CA LEU A 254 13.45 0.48 -16.62
C LEU A 254 11.93 0.53 -16.53
N GLN A 255 11.29 0.88 -17.64
CA GLN A 255 9.84 0.81 -17.79
C GLN A 255 9.37 -0.64 -17.68
N ILE A 256 8.43 -0.94 -16.78
CA ILE A 256 7.98 -2.31 -16.45
C ILE A 256 7.33 -3.03 -17.64
N ASN A 257 6.74 -2.29 -18.58
CA ASN A 257 6.18 -2.84 -19.81
C ASN A 257 7.24 -3.28 -20.84
N THR A 258 8.50 -2.86 -20.70
CA THR A 258 9.59 -3.20 -21.65
C THR A 258 10.43 -4.39 -21.21
N VAL A 259 10.25 -4.89 -19.98
CA VAL A 259 11.08 -5.96 -19.40
C VAL A 259 10.49 -7.36 -19.70
N PRO A 260 11.26 -8.46 -19.53
CA PRO A 260 10.75 -9.81 -19.73
C PRO A 260 9.50 -10.12 -18.90
N GLU A 261 8.62 -10.93 -19.46
CA GLU A 261 7.30 -11.28 -18.88
C GLU A 261 7.35 -11.69 -17.42
N ALA A 262 8.30 -12.55 -17.05
CA ALA A 262 8.45 -13.03 -15.68
C ALA A 262 8.78 -11.89 -14.69
N LEU A 263 9.58 -10.90 -15.10
CA LEU A 263 9.89 -9.74 -14.27
C LEU A 263 8.72 -8.76 -14.24
N ARG A 264 8.03 -8.57 -15.37
CA ARG A 264 6.82 -7.77 -15.44
C ARG A 264 5.76 -8.29 -14.48
N ALA A 265 5.53 -9.61 -14.48
CA ALA A 265 4.60 -10.27 -13.57
C ALA A 265 5.02 -10.11 -12.10
N ALA A 266 6.31 -10.29 -11.78
CA ALA A 266 6.81 -10.08 -10.42
C ALA A 266 6.62 -8.63 -9.94
N CYS A 267 6.89 -7.64 -10.80
CA CYS A 267 6.65 -6.23 -10.49
C CYS A 267 5.16 -5.93 -10.30
N GLN A 268 4.29 -6.41 -11.18
CA GLN A 268 2.84 -6.22 -11.07
C GLN A 268 2.29 -6.85 -9.79
N ALA A 269 2.76 -8.06 -9.45
CA ALA A 269 2.40 -8.72 -8.19
C ALA A 269 2.70 -7.85 -6.98
N LEU A 270 3.87 -7.21 -6.93
CA LEU A 270 4.23 -6.31 -5.84
C LEU A 270 3.43 -5.01 -5.82
N ILE A 271 3.15 -4.44 -6.99
CA ILE A 271 2.35 -3.20 -7.13
C ILE A 271 0.93 -3.44 -6.61
N GLU A 272 0.32 -4.55 -7.01
CA GLU A 272 -1.06 -4.91 -6.65
C GLU A 272 -1.15 -5.60 -5.29
N HIS A 273 -0.02 -6.06 -4.73
CA HIS A 273 0.02 -6.84 -3.51
C HIS A 273 -0.71 -6.16 -2.35
N ARG A 274 -1.60 -6.91 -1.71
CA ARG A 274 -2.21 -6.56 -0.43
C ARG A 274 -1.66 -7.52 0.62
N GLY A 275 -0.68 -7.04 1.39
CA GLY A 275 0.19 -7.91 2.18
C GLY A 275 -0.16 -8.07 3.66
N PHE A 276 0.29 -9.21 4.19
CA PHE A 276 0.38 -9.54 5.61
C PHE A 276 1.50 -8.71 6.27
N GLY A 277 1.16 -7.54 6.82
CA GLY A 277 1.86 -6.87 7.93
C GLY A 277 3.19 -6.14 7.67
N GLY A 278 3.34 -4.98 8.30
CA GLY A 278 4.62 -4.31 8.53
C GLY A 278 4.50 -2.79 8.69
N GLY A 279 3.96 -2.33 9.82
CA GLY A 279 3.79 -0.91 10.16
C GLY A 279 5.10 -0.09 10.13
N ALA A 280 5.11 1.19 9.72
CA ALA A 280 4.45 1.61 8.50
C ALA A 280 3.70 2.94 8.47
N ALA A 281 3.44 3.57 9.62
CA ALA A 281 2.64 4.76 9.81
C ALA A 281 2.41 5.63 8.55
N SER A 282 1.32 5.39 7.82
CA SER A 282 0.57 6.54 7.30
C SER A 282 -0.01 7.20 8.54
N THR A 283 0.54 8.36 8.90
CA THR A 283 0.01 9.18 9.99
C THR A 283 -1.39 9.67 9.60
N ALA A 284 -2.37 8.79 9.78
CA ALA A 284 -3.76 9.09 10.00
C ALA A 284 -4.16 8.27 11.22
N ILE A 285 -4.43 9.01 12.29
CA ILE A 285 -4.75 8.57 13.64
C ILE A 285 -5.87 7.51 13.61
N GLY A 286 -5.60 6.33 14.19
CA GLY A 286 -6.64 5.49 14.80
C GLY A 286 -7.19 4.30 14.01
N ALA A 287 -6.56 3.86 12.92
CA ALA A 287 -6.89 2.56 12.34
C ALA A 287 -6.07 1.47 13.05
N TRP A 288 -6.73 0.70 13.92
CA TRP A 288 -6.25 -0.65 14.21
C TRP A 288 -6.29 -1.40 12.87
N GLU A 289 -5.21 -1.39 12.11
CA GLU A 289 -5.11 -2.22 10.91
C GLU A 289 -5.07 -3.67 11.37
N GLU A 290 -6.22 -4.32 11.25
CA GLU A 290 -6.35 -5.74 11.52
C GLU A 290 -5.45 -6.49 10.54
N GLU A 291 -4.44 -7.17 11.09
CA GLU A 291 -3.52 -8.01 10.32
C GLU A 291 -4.35 -9.02 9.51
N LEU A 292 -4.31 -8.88 8.18
CA LEU A 292 -4.97 -9.78 7.24
C LEU A 292 -4.53 -11.22 7.51
N LYS A 293 -5.42 -12.11 7.94
CA LYS A 293 -5.06 -13.50 8.26
C LYS A 293 -5.60 -14.47 7.21
N PRO A 294 -4.91 -15.59 6.95
CA PRO A 294 -5.49 -16.69 6.18
C PRO A 294 -6.78 -17.17 6.85
N SER A 295 -7.85 -17.29 6.07
CA SER A 295 -9.14 -17.75 6.60
C SER A 295 -9.07 -19.21 7.06
N ARG A 296 -9.68 -19.50 8.21
CA ARG A 296 -9.89 -20.88 8.68
C ARG A 296 -10.80 -21.71 7.74
N TYR A 297 -11.65 -21.03 6.97
CA TYR A 297 -12.62 -21.66 6.08
C TYR A 297 -12.04 -21.96 4.68
N ALA A 298 -10.92 -21.33 4.30
CA ALA A 298 -10.35 -21.47 2.96
C ALA A 298 -9.87 -22.89 2.62
N ALA A 299 -9.40 -23.67 3.58
CA ALA A 299 -8.86 -25.01 3.29
C ALA A 299 -9.94 -26.06 3.01
N ASN A 300 -11.14 -25.88 3.57
CA ASN A 300 -12.25 -26.84 3.50
C ASN A 300 -13.53 -26.15 3.02
N LEU A 301 -13.38 -25.14 2.15
CA LEU A 301 -14.52 -24.39 1.63
C LEU A 301 -15.41 -25.33 0.79
N GLU A 302 -16.68 -25.45 1.16
CA GLU A 302 -17.62 -26.26 0.39
C GLU A 302 -18.10 -25.49 -0.83
N GLN A 303 -17.69 -25.90 -2.02
CA GLN A 303 -18.23 -25.36 -3.26
C GLN A 303 -19.37 -26.23 -3.80
N VAL A 304 -20.53 -25.61 -4.00
CA VAL A 304 -21.75 -26.29 -4.48
C VAL A 304 -21.50 -26.84 -5.89
N PRO A 305 -21.86 -28.11 -6.17
CA PRO A 305 -21.67 -28.70 -7.49
C PRO A 305 -22.55 -28.02 -8.55
N GLN A 306 -22.09 -28.03 -9.81
CA GLN A 306 -22.74 -27.34 -10.93
C GLN A 306 -22.85 -25.81 -10.72
N PRO A 307 -21.70 -25.13 -10.55
CA PRO A 307 -21.69 -23.70 -10.29
C PRO A 307 -22.21 -22.88 -11.48
N PRO A 308 -22.77 -21.69 -11.24
CA PRO A 308 -22.99 -20.73 -12.30
C PRO A 308 -21.64 -20.30 -12.90
N LEU A 309 -21.59 -20.15 -14.23
CA LEU A 309 -20.43 -19.55 -14.88
C LEU A 309 -20.48 -18.02 -14.69
N VAL A 310 -19.42 -17.48 -14.12
CA VAL A 310 -19.29 -16.04 -13.89
C VAL A 310 -18.41 -15.46 -14.99
N GLY A 311 -19.00 -14.61 -15.83
CA GLY A 311 -18.27 -13.89 -16.88
C GLY A 311 -17.27 -12.86 -16.33
N PRO A 312 -16.40 -12.29 -17.18
CA PRO A 312 -15.38 -11.32 -16.75
C PRO A 312 -15.93 -9.92 -16.47
N THR A 313 -17.16 -9.59 -16.92
CA THR A 313 -17.77 -8.26 -16.81
C THR A 313 -19.29 -8.37 -16.63
N ASP A 314 -19.96 -7.22 -16.50
CA ASP A 314 -21.42 -7.07 -16.50
C ASP A 314 -22.15 -7.75 -15.33
N TRP A 315 -21.44 -7.90 -14.21
CA TRP A 315 -22.02 -8.42 -12.96
C TRP A 315 -23.12 -7.51 -12.43
N ARG A 316 -24.13 -8.13 -11.84
CA ARG A 316 -25.24 -7.45 -11.19
C ARG A 316 -25.60 -8.16 -9.90
N CYS A 317 -25.97 -7.38 -8.88
CA CYS A 317 -26.59 -7.91 -7.68
C CYS A 317 -27.85 -8.71 -8.05
N ALA A 318 -27.95 -9.94 -7.58
CA ALA A 318 -29.06 -10.84 -7.88
C ALA A 318 -30.41 -10.36 -7.30
N ASP A 319 -30.40 -9.51 -6.27
CA ASP A 319 -31.61 -8.93 -5.66
C ASP A 319 -31.98 -7.59 -6.31
N CYS A 320 -31.12 -6.58 -6.21
CA CYS A 320 -31.46 -5.21 -6.62
C CYS A 320 -30.88 -4.74 -7.95
N GLY A 321 -30.11 -5.58 -8.65
CA GLY A 321 -29.53 -5.23 -9.96
C GLY A 321 -28.40 -4.21 -9.95
N ALA A 322 -27.88 -3.83 -8.78
CA ALA A 322 -26.73 -2.93 -8.63
C ALA A 322 -25.52 -3.45 -9.42
N THR A 323 -24.70 -2.55 -9.97
CA THR A 323 -23.52 -2.88 -10.80
C THR A 323 -22.18 -2.52 -10.13
N ALA A 324 -22.22 -2.01 -8.90
CA ALA A 324 -21.05 -1.59 -8.13
C ALA A 324 -21.11 -2.16 -6.71
N ASN A 325 -19.95 -2.24 -6.06
CA ASN A 325 -19.78 -2.87 -4.73
C ASN A 325 -20.40 -4.28 -4.69
N LEU A 326 -19.97 -5.13 -5.63
CA LEU A 326 -20.47 -6.49 -5.80
C LEU A 326 -19.51 -7.51 -5.20
N TRP A 327 -20.10 -8.52 -4.58
CA TRP A 327 -19.39 -9.58 -3.89
C TRP A 327 -19.90 -10.94 -4.38
N LEU A 328 -18.98 -11.79 -4.78
CA LEU A 328 -19.22 -13.16 -5.21
C LEU A 328 -19.01 -14.10 -4.03
N ASN A 329 -20.00 -14.93 -3.72
CA ASN A 329 -19.84 -15.99 -2.74
C ASN A 329 -19.03 -17.15 -3.33
N LEU A 330 -17.92 -17.50 -2.66
CA LEU A 330 -16.98 -18.51 -3.15
C LEU A 330 -17.52 -19.96 -3.03
N SER A 331 -18.65 -20.17 -2.37
CA SER A 331 -19.29 -21.50 -2.22
C SER A 331 -20.27 -21.80 -3.34
N ASP A 332 -21.19 -20.88 -3.64
CA ASP A 332 -22.33 -21.14 -4.56
C ASP A 332 -22.43 -20.18 -5.74
N GLY A 333 -21.57 -19.17 -5.80
CA GLY A 333 -21.52 -18.23 -6.91
C GLY A 333 -22.57 -17.13 -6.85
N TYR A 334 -23.25 -16.94 -5.72
CA TYR A 334 -24.19 -15.83 -5.54
C TYR A 334 -23.47 -14.47 -5.63
N ILE A 335 -24.00 -13.56 -6.46
CA ILE A 335 -23.48 -12.19 -6.59
C ILE A 335 -24.45 -11.23 -5.89
N GLY A 336 -23.99 -10.65 -4.78
CA GLY A 336 -24.75 -9.69 -3.97
C GLY A 336 -24.07 -8.34 -3.84
N CYS A 337 -24.83 -7.27 -3.61
CA CYS A 337 -24.28 -5.99 -3.22
C CYS A 337 -23.75 -6.01 -1.77
N GLY A 338 -22.72 -5.20 -1.52
CA GLY A 338 -22.03 -5.12 -0.23
C GLY A 338 -22.87 -4.55 0.90
N ARG A 339 -22.33 -4.64 2.13
CA ARG A 339 -23.00 -4.21 3.36
C ARG A 339 -23.37 -2.72 3.35
N LYS A 340 -24.37 -2.36 4.16
CA LYS A 340 -24.77 -0.98 4.42
C LYS A 340 -23.79 -0.31 5.39
N LEU A 341 -23.34 0.89 5.04
CA LEU A 341 -22.51 1.74 5.87
C LEU A 341 -23.36 2.89 6.41
N TYR A 342 -23.52 2.96 7.74
CA TYR A 342 -24.32 3.99 8.38
C TYR A 342 -23.75 5.39 8.09
N GLY A 343 -24.58 6.26 7.50
CA GLY A 343 -24.21 7.65 7.18
C GLY A 343 -23.43 7.85 5.87
N VAL A 344 -22.97 6.78 5.23
CA VAL A 344 -22.18 6.84 3.98
C VAL A 344 -22.90 6.22 2.78
N GLY A 345 -23.92 5.38 3.02
CA GLY A 345 -24.66 4.69 1.98
C GLY A 345 -24.27 3.21 1.87
N GLY A 346 -24.39 2.60 0.69
CA GLY A 346 -24.19 1.16 0.51
C GLY A 346 -25.42 0.32 0.83
N GLY A 347 -25.24 -1.00 0.96
CA GLY A 347 -26.37 -1.92 1.07
C GLY A 347 -27.07 -2.17 -0.26
N CYS A 348 -28.32 -2.59 -0.17
CA CYS A 348 -29.19 -2.86 -1.31
C CYS A 348 -29.80 -1.55 -1.85
N ALA A 349 -30.12 -1.49 -3.16
CA ALA A 349 -30.60 -0.26 -3.80
C ALA A 349 -31.95 0.24 -3.23
N ASP A 350 -32.69 -0.64 -2.57
CA ASP A 350 -33.94 -0.35 -1.86
C ASP A 350 -33.73 0.08 -0.39
N GLY A 351 -32.48 0.28 0.03
CA GLY A 351 -32.09 0.73 1.37
C GLY A 351 -32.01 -0.37 2.43
N ARG A 352 -32.28 -1.64 2.06
CA ARG A 352 -32.05 -2.81 2.91
C ARG A 352 -30.56 -3.10 3.08
N GLU A 353 -30.26 -4.02 3.98
CA GLU A 353 -28.92 -4.59 4.12
C GLU A 353 -28.47 -5.26 2.80
N GLY A 354 -27.16 -5.28 2.57
CA GLY A 354 -26.53 -5.84 1.38
C GLY A 354 -26.99 -7.27 1.09
N ALA A 355 -27.24 -7.57 -0.19
CA ALA A 355 -27.70 -8.89 -0.59
C ALA A 355 -26.66 -9.98 -0.29
N ALA A 356 -25.37 -9.65 -0.28
CA ALA A 356 -24.31 -10.61 0.02
C ALA A 356 -24.38 -11.16 1.46
N ILE A 357 -24.54 -10.28 2.46
CA ILE A 357 -24.65 -10.72 3.86
C ILE A 357 -26.01 -11.38 4.13
N ARG A 358 -27.10 -10.89 3.53
CA ARG A 358 -28.41 -11.53 3.65
C ARG A 358 -28.39 -12.96 3.09
N HIS A 359 -27.72 -13.18 1.96
CA HIS A 359 -27.53 -14.52 1.40
C HIS A 359 -26.78 -15.45 2.36
N PHE A 360 -25.75 -14.95 3.05
CA PHE A 360 -25.07 -15.71 4.10
C PHE A 360 -26.02 -16.09 5.24
N GLU A 361 -26.88 -15.18 5.70
CA GLU A 361 -27.88 -15.45 6.73
C GLU A 361 -28.95 -16.45 6.26
N GLU A 362 -29.47 -16.27 5.05
CA GLU A 362 -30.52 -17.10 4.43
C GLU A 362 -30.05 -18.54 4.15
N THR A 363 -28.76 -18.74 3.89
CA THR A 363 -28.14 -20.06 3.73
C THR A 363 -27.82 -20.74 5.06
N GLY A 364 -28.26 -20.16 6.19
CA GLY A 364 -27.99 -20.69 7.52
C GLY A 364 -26.52 -20.53 7.93
N GLN A 365 -25.85 -19.48 7.46
CA GLN A 365 -24.45 -19.17 7.75
C GLN A 365 -23.45 -20.21 7.23
N LYS A 366 -23.83 -20.94 6.18
CA LYS A 366 -23.03 -22.05 5.64
C LYS A 366 -21.88 -21.60 4.73
N TYR A 367 -22.04 -20.46 4.04
CA TYR A 367 -21.14 -20.02 2.97
C TYR A 367 -20.43 -18.71 3.33
N PRO A 368 -19.37 -18.75 4.16
CA PRO A 368 -18.84 -17.57 4.82
C PRO A 368 -17.90 -16.73 3.94
N LEU A 369 -17.25 -17.33 2.95
CA LEU A 369 -16.24 -16.63 2.15
C LEU A 369 -16.83 -15.96 0.91
N ILE A 370 -16.53 -14.68 0.77
CA ILE A 370 -16.91 -13.86 -0.37
C ILE A 370 -15.71 -13.09 -0.91
N VAL A 371 -15.69 -12.84 -2.22
CA VAL A 371 -14.66 -12.04 -2.89
C VAL A 371 -15.28 -10.84 -3.58
N LYS A 372 -14.64 -9.67 -3.48
CA LYS A 372 -15.12 -8.44 -4.11
C LYS A 372 -14.81 -8.44 -5.60
N LEU A 373 -15.85 -8.39 -6.42
CA LEU A 373 -15.73 -8.29 -7.87
C LEU A 373 -15.13 -6.93 -8.26
N GLY A 374 -14.24 -6.95 -9.25
CA GLY A 374 -13.44 -5.78 -9.66
C GLY A 374 -12.14 -5.58 -8.88
N THR A 375 -11.88 -6.37 -7.84
CA THR A 375 -10.59 -6.37 -7.11
C THR A 375 -9.73 -7.59 -7.39
N ILE A 376 -10.27 -8.56 -8.15
CA ILE A 376 -9.59 -9.81 -8.49
C ILE A 376 -8.49 -9.48 -9.50
N THR A 377 -7.25 -9.74 -9.11
CA THR A 377 -6.08 -9.71 -9.98
C THR A 377 -5.42 -11.09 -10.01
N PRO A 378 -4.45 -11.35 -10.90
CA PRO A 378 -3.68 -12.60 -10.88
C PRO A 378 -2.96 -12.87 -9.55
N TYR A 379 -2.81 -11.86 -8.68
CA TYR A 379 -1.98 -11.91 -7.48
C TYR A 379 -2.76 -11.72 -6.17
N SER A 380 -3.88 -11.00 -6.19
CA SER A 380 -4.67 -10.70 -4.99
C SER A 380 -6.14 -10.42 -5.30
N ALA A 381 -7.00 -10.52 -4.29
CA ALA A 381 -8.35 -10.00 -4.32
C ALA A 381 -8.79 -9.63 -2.90
N ASP A 382 -9.79 -8.75 -2.78
CA ASP A 382 -10.39 -8.44 -1.48
C ASP A 382 -11.37 -9.57 -1.10
N VAL A 383 -10.97 -10.40 -0.13
CA VAL A 383 -11.79 -11.50 0.40
C VAL A 383 -12.27 -11.15 1.81
N TYR A 384 -13.55 -11.38 2.07
CA TYR A 384 -14.15 -11.15 3.38
C TYR A 384 -14.79 -12.44 3.88
N CYS A 385 -14.70 -12.68 5.19
CA CYS A 385 -15.36 -13.81 5.84
C CYS A 385 -16.52 -13.29 6.68
N TYR A 386 -17.74 -13.79 6.44
CA TYR A 386 -18.93 -13.43 7.22
C TYR A 386 -19.14 -14.27 8.49
N ALA A 387 -18.31 -15.29 8.71
CA ALA A 387 -18.46 -16.14 9.89
C ALA A 387 -18.29 -15.32 11.19
N PRO A 388 -19.16 -15.47 12.21
CA PRO A 388 -19.09 -14.65 13.42
C PRO A 388 -17.77 -14.72 14.19
N ASP A 389 -17.02 -15.82 14.03
CA ASP A 389 -15.72 -16.05 14.65
C ASP A 389 -14.53 -15.54 13.81
N GLU A 390 -14.79 -14.99 12.62
CA GLU A 390 -13.83 -14.46 11.65
C GLU A 390 -14.46 -13.33 10.79
N ASP A 391 -15.30 -12.47 11.38
CA ASP A 391 -16.04 -11.39 10.68
C ASP A 391 -15.11 -10.22 10.31
N CYS A 392 -14.15 -10.48 9.41
CA CYS A 392 -13.17 -9.52 8.94
C CYS A 392 -12.63 -9.85 7.54
N THR A 393 -11.77 -8.98 7.01
CA THR A 393 -11.05 -9.22 5.76
C THR A 393 -9.99 -10.30 5.96
N VAL A 394 -9.93 -11.26 5.06
CA VAL A 394 -9.09 -12.45 5.17
C VAL A 394 -8.30 -12.69 3.88
N LEU A 395 -7.29 -13.54 3.98
CA LEU A 395 -6.59 -14.10 2.83
C LEU A 395 -7.16 -15.49 2.53
N ASP A 396 -7.31 -15.80 1.25
CA ASP A 396 -7.65 -17.14 0.79
C ASP A 396 -6.47 -17.73 0.02
N PRO A 397 -5.71 -18.68 0.62
CA PRO A 397 -4.59 -19.34 -0.03
C PRO A 397 -4.98 -20.16 -1.27
N HIS A 398 -6.25 -20.56 -1.39
CA HIS A 398 -6.80 -21.38 -2.48
C HIS A 398 -7.74 -20.58 -3.39
N LEU A 399 -7.63 -19.26 -3.37
CA LEU A 399 -8.47 -18.38 -4.17
C LEU A 399 -8.46 -18.73 -5.66
N PRO A 400 -7.32 -19.04 -6.31
CA PRO A 400 -7.32 -19.44 -7.72
C PRO A 400 -8.17 -20.70 -7.98
N GLU A 401 -8.09 -21.70 -7.11
CA GLU A 401 -8.90 -22.92 -7.20
C GLU A 401 -10.38 -22.62 -6.99
N HIS A 402 -10.72 -21.81 -5.99
CA HIS A 402 -12.10 -21.43 -5.71
C HIS A 402 -12.73 -20.63 -6.84
N LEU A 403 -11.98 -19.70 -7.46
CA LEU A 403 -12.43 -18.91 -8.60
C LEU A 403 -12.57 -19.76 -9.87
N ALA A 404 -11.67 -20.73 -10.07
CA ALA A 404 -11.72 -21.63 -11.22
C ALA A 404 -13.01 -22.46 -11.27
N HIS A 405 -13.60 -22.79 -10.11
CA HIS A 405 -14.90 -23.46 -10.01
C HIS A 405 -16.00 -22.70 -10.77
N PHE A 406 -16.00 -21.37 -10.72
CA PHE A 406 -16.98 -20.52 -11.40
C PHE A 406 -16.57 -20.15 -12.85
N GLY A 407 -15.50 -20.75 -13.37
CA GLY A 407 -14.95 -20.43 -14.69
C GLY A 407 -14.14 -19.14 -14.75
N ILE A 408 -13.80 -18.55 -13.61
CA ILE A 408 -12.96 -17.35 -13.53
C ILE A 408 -11.50 -17.78 -13.54
N ASN A 409 -10.81 -17.56 -14.65
CA ASN A 409 -9.36 -17.75 -14.72
C ASN A 409 -8.66 -16.45 -14.29
N VAL A 410 -8.05 -16.45 -13.10
CA VAL A 410 -7.31 -15.29 -12.53
C VAL A 410 -6.25 -14.71 -13.47
N GLN A 411 -5.67 -15.50 -14.37
CA GLN A 411 -4.69 -15.01 -15.35
C GLN A 411 -5.31 -14.20 -16.50
N GLN A 412 -6.62 -14.28 -16.68
CA GLN A 412 -7.38 -13.61 -17.73
C GLN A 412 -8.19 -12.42 -17.21
N VAL A 413 -8.29 -12.26 -15.88
CA VAL A 413 -8.93 -11.09 -15.26
C VAL A 413 -7.97 -9.91 -15.44
N ARG A 414 -8.45 -8.85 -16.11
CA ARG A 414 -7.67 -7.67 -16.49
C ARG A 414 -8.07 -6.45 -15.67
#